data_AF-A0A855X800-F1
#
_entry.id   AF-A0A855X800-F1
#
_cell.length_a   1.000
_cell.length_b   1.000
_cell.length_c   1.000
_cell.angle_alpha   90.00
_cell.angle_beta   90.00
_cell.angle_gamma   90.00
#
_symmetry.space_group_name_H-M   'P 1'
#
loop_
_entity.id
_entity.type
_entity.pdbx_description
1 polymer ?
#
loop_
_entity_poly.entity_id
_entity_poly.type
_entity_poly.pdbx_seq_one_letter_code
_entity_poly.pdbx_strand_id
1 'polypeptide(L)'
;MGNFRIPPPKNEPILNYAPGSPERAGIEKALAELKAAPIEIPMYIGGKEVRTGTKLEIRSPHNHKLLLAHYYQGGEQEVKAAVGACMEAAKTWSVLPWEHRAAIFLKAADLMAGPYRYIMNAACMLAHSKNIFQAE
;
A
#
# COMPACT_ATOMS: atom_id res chain seq x y z
N MET A 1 23.24 -3.69 27.11
CA MET A 1 22.64 -2.97 25.97
C MET A 1 23.55 -3.18 24.77
N GLY A 2 23.05 -3.74 23.67
CA GLY A 2 23.82 -3.89 22.43
C GLY A 2 23.88 -2.56 21.68
N ASN A 3 25.03 -2.25 21.06
CA ASN A 3 25.17 -1.08 20.20
C ASN A 3 24.63 -1.42 18.80
N PHE A 4 23.36 -1.11 18.55
CA PHE A 4 22.74 -1.28 17.23
C PHE A 4 22.94 -0.02 16.37
N ARG A 5 23.42 -0.20 15.13
CA ARG A 5 23.56 0.86 14.14
C ARG A 5 22.58 0.60 12.99
N ILE A 6 21.72 1.57 12.73
CA ILE A 6 20.88 1.58 11.52
C ILE A 6 21.70 2.10 10.33
N PRO A 7 21.44 1.62 9.09
CA PRO A 7 22.03 2.20 7.89
C PRO A 7 21.71 3.70 7.82
N PRO A 8 22.65 4.55 7.38
CA PRO A 8 22.37 5.97 7.20
C PRO A 8 21.31 6.14 6.10
N PRO A 9 20.23 6.91 6.34
CA PRO A 9 19.20 7.11 5.34
C PRO A 9 19.76 7.91 4.16
N LYS A 10 19.31 7.54 2.95
CA LYS A 10 19.54 8.30 1.71
C LYS A 10 18.20 8.48 1.03
N ASN A 11 18.00 9.63 0.39
CA ASN A 11 16.79 9.85 -0.41
C ASN A 11 16.72 8.82 -1.54
N GLU A 12 15.53 8.26 -1.73
CA GLU A 12 15.26 7.36 -2.83
C GLU A 12 15.39 8.13 -4.16
N PRO A 13 16.11 7.60 -5.17
CA PRO A 13 16.21 8.24 -6.47
C PRO A 13 14.84 8.34 -7.15
N ILE A 14 14.58 9.48 -7.80
CA ILE A 14 13.39 9.68 -8.63
C ILE A 14 13.70 9.12 -10.02
N LEU A 15 12.90 8.16 -10.48
CA LEU A 15 13.00 7.61 -11.82
C LEU A 15 12.33 8.54 -12.84
N ASN A 16 12.91 8.63 -14.04
CA ASN A 16 12.48 9.61 -15.05
C ASN A 16 11.40 9.09 -16.01
N TYR A 17 11.27 7.76 -16.16
CA TYR A 17 10.30 7.11 -17.04
C TYR A 17 10.36 7.59 -18.50
N ALA A 18 11.58 7.80 -19.00
CA ALA A 18 11.83 8.20 -20.38
C ALA A 18 11.30 7.15 -21.39
N PRO A 19 10.98 7.55 -22.64
CA PRO A 19 10.60 6.61 -23.68
C PRO A 19 11.63 5.49 -23.86
N GLY A 20 11.19 4.23 -23.81
CA GLY A 20 12.04 3.05 -23.95
C GLY A 20 12.81 2.63 -22.69
N SER A 21 12.65 3.34 -21.57
CA SER A 21 13.33 2.97 -20.32
C SER A 21 12.68 1.74 -19.67
N PRO A 22 13.44 0.93 -18.89
CA PRO A 22 12.90 -0.25 -18.24
C PRO A 22 11.81 0.09 -17.21
N GLU A 23 11.94 1.21 -16.50
CA GLU A 23 10.90 1.68 -15.58
C GLU A 23 9.63 2.10 -16.31
N ARG A 24 9.73 2.61 -17.54
CA ARG A 24 8.57 2.90 -18.39
C ARG A 24 7.84 1.64 -18.81
N ALA A 25 8.57 0.57 -19.13
CA ALA A 25 7.96 -0.74 -19.39
C ALA A 25 7.30 -1.32 -18.13
N GLY A 26 7.95 -1.18 -16.97
CA GLY A 26 7.47 -1.66 -15.68
C GLY A 26 6.14 -1.03 -15.26
N ILE A 27 6.03 0.30 -15.33
CA ILE A 27 4.80 1.01 -14.99
C ILE A 27 3.66 0.73 -15.99
N GLU A 28 3.96 0.60 -17.29
CA GLU A 28 2.94 0.28 -18.30
C GLU A 28 2.34 -1.11 -18.08
N LYS A 29 3.18 -2.08 -17.72
CA LYS A 29 2.74 -3.42 -17.31
C LYS A 29 1.83 -3.35 -16.09
N ALA A 30 2.25 -2.67 -15.02
CA ALA A 30 1.46 -2.55 -13.79
C ALA A 30 0.12 -1.83 -14.02
N LEU A 31 0.10 -0.78 -14.85
CA LEU A 31 -1.13 -0.10 -15.25
C LEU A 31 -2.08 -1.04 -16.02
N ALA A 32 -1.55 -1.88 -16.90
CA ALA A 32 -2.36 -2.85 -17.64
C ALA A 32 -2.96 -3.91 -16.72
N GLU A 33 -2.16 -4.44 -15.79
CA GLU A 33 -2.61 -5.43 -14.80
C GLU A 33 -3.75 -4.90 -13.93
N LEU A 34 -3.59 -3.69 -13.36
CA LEU A 34 -4.63 -3.08 -12.50
C LEU A 34 -5.90 -2.68 -13.26
N LYS A 35 -5.80 -2.37 -14.56
CA LYS A 35 -6.97 -2.07 -15.40
C LYS A 35 -7.74 -3.33 -15.79
N ALA A 36 -7.05 -4.47 -15.92
CA ALA A 36 -7.64 -5.70 -16.43
C ALA A 36 -8.48 -6.44 -15.39
N ALA A 37 -8.11 -6.35 -14.11
CA ALA A 37 -8.73 -7.14 -13.05
C ALA A 37 -9.09 -6.26 -11.84
N PRO A 38 -10.37 -5.85 -11.70
CA PRO A 38 -10.84 -5.23 -10.49
C PRO A 38 -10.64 -6.15 -9.27
N ILE A 39 -10.08 -5.61 -8.19
CA ILE A 39 -9.80 -6.39 -6.98
C ILE A 39 -10.87 -6.17 -5.89
N GLU A 40 -10.83 -7.00 -4.86
CA GLU A 40 -11.57 -6.75 -3.63
C GLU A 40 -10.63 -6.37 -2.49
N ILE A 41 -10.98 -5.33 -1.75
CA ILE A 41 -10.20 -4.78 -0.64
C ILE A 41 -11.00 -5.01 0.65
N PRO A 42 -10.72 -6.09 1.40
CA PRO A 42 -11.32 -6.30 2.71
C PRO A 42 -10.71 -5.35 3.75
N MET A 43 -11.37 -5.22 4.90
CA MET A 43 -10.70 -4.71 6.09
C MET A 43 -9.81 -5.82 6.66
N TYR A 44 -8.70 -5.43 7.28
CA TYR A 44 -7.86 -6.34 8.06
C TYR A 44 -7.95 -5.97 9.53
N ILE A 45 -8.62 -6.82 10.33
CA ILE A 45 -8.81 -6.60 11.77
C ILE A 45 -8.11 -7.73 12.53
N GLY A 46 -7.09 -7.38 13.32
CA GLY A 46 -6.29 -8.37 14.06
C GLY A 46 -5.61 -9.41 13.16
N GLY A 47 -5.24 -9.02 11.94
CA GLY A 47 -4.62 -9.90 10.94
C GLY A 47 -5.59 -10.80 10.17
N LYS A 48 -6.91 -10.63 10.32
CA LYS A 48 -7.93 -11.41 9.61
C LYS A 48 -8.68 -10.54 8.60
N GLU A 49 -9.01 -11.12 7.45
CA GLU A 49 -9.90 -10.49 6.47
C GLU A 49 -11.32 -10.38 7.04
N VAL A 50 -11.89 -9.18 6.95
CA VAL A 50 -13.28 -8.88 7.34
C VAL A 50 -13.97 -8.21 6.16
N ARG A 51 -15.10 -8.81 5.75
CA ARG A 51 -16.00 -8.29 4.72
C ARG A 51 -17.37 -8.06 5.35
N THR A 52 -17.95 -6.89 5.10
CA THR A 52 -19.33 -6.56 5.50
C THR A 52 -20.28 -6.78 4.32
N GLY A 53 -21.59 -6.61 4.55
CA GLY A 53 -22.56 -6.59 3.45
C GLY A 53 -22.49 -5.33 2.59
N THR A 54 -21.86 -4.26 3.08
CA THR A 54 -21.81 -2.95 2.41
C THR A 54 -20.60 -2.86 1.48
N LYS A 55 -20.79 -3.32 0.25
CA LYS A 55 -19.78 -3.32 -0.80
C LYS A 55 -19.86 -2.02 -1.63
N LEU A 56 -18.74 -1.31 -1.74
CA LEU A 56 -18.63 -0.02 -2.44
C LEU A 56 -17.54 -0.08 -3.51
N GLU A 57 -17.68 0.73 -4.56
CA GLU A 57 -16.77 0.73 -5.71
C GLU A 57 -15.66 1.78 -5.55
N ILE A 58 -14.47 1.45 -6.07
CA ILE A 58 -13.38 2.39 -6.34
C ILE A 58 -13.25 2.49 -7.85
N ARG A 59 -13.41 3.69 -8.38
CA ARG A 59 -13.35 4.00 -9.82
C ARG A 59 -12.27 5.03 -10.08
N SER A 60 -11.71 5.00 -11.29
CA SER A 60 -10.67 5.96 -11.66
C SER A 60 -11.26 7.38 -11.86
N PRO A 61 -10.66 8.45 -11.30
CA PRO A 61 -11.20 9.81 -11.46
C PRO A 61 -11.07 10.38 -12.88
N HIS A 62 -10.08 9.96 -13.67
CA HIS A 62 -9.95 10.40 -15.08
C HIS A 62 -10.67 9.47 -16.06
N ASN A 63 -11.21 8.34 -15.57
CA ASN A 63 -12.07 7.45 -16.33
C ASN A 63 -13.08 6.78 -15.40
N HIS A 64 -14.17 7.48 -15.11
CA HIS A 64 -15.19 6.99 -14.14
C HIS A 64 -15.83 5.65 -14.54
N LYS A 65 -15.74 5.23 -15.81
CA LYS A 65 -16.23 3.91 -16.24
C LYS A 65 -15.30 2.77 -15.83
N LEU A 66 -14.02 3.07 -15.60
CA LEU A 66 -13.02 2.09 -15.15
C LEU A 66 -13.22 1.79 -13.67
N LEU A 67 -13.73 0.58 -13.39
CA LEU A 67 -13.77 -0.01 -12.06
C LEU A 67 -12.38 -0.55 -11.71
N LEU A 68 -11.84 -0.14 -10.57
CA LEU A 68 -10.51 -0.57 -10.09
C LEU A 68 -10.62 -1.58 -8.95
N ALA A 69 -11.58 -1.38 -8.05
CA ALA A 69 -11.77 -2.28 -6.92
C ALA A 69 -13.17 -2.17 -6.33
N HIS A 70 -13.51 -3.11 -5.46
CA HIS A 70 -14.55 -2.93 -4.46
C HIS A 70 -13.93 -2.98 -3.06
N TYR A 71 -14.44 -2.17 -2.14
CA TYR A 71 -14.09 -2.24 -0.72
C TYR A 71 -15.33 -2.48 0.13
N TYR A 72 -15.11 -2.94 1.35
CA TYR A 72 -16.18 -3.29 2.30
C TYR A 72 -16.22 -2.23 3.41
N GLN A 73 -17.31 -1.47 3.47
CA GLN A 73 -17.47 -0.42 4.46
C GLN A 73 -17.76 -1.03 5.84
N GLY A 74 -16.89 -0.72 6.82
CA GLY A 74 -17.11 -1.08 8.22
C GLY A 74 -18.16 -0.22 8.90
N GLY A 75 -18.92 -0.82 9.81
CA GLY A 75 -19.82 -0.15 10.73
C GLY A 75 -19.25 -0.07 12.14
N GLU A 76 -20.12 0.24 13.11
CA GLU A 76 -19.74 0.38 14.52
C GLU A 76 -19.09 -0.89 15.09
N GLN A 77 -19.57 -2.07 14.70
CA GLN A 77 -19.06 -3.35 15.18
C GLN A 77 -17.62 -3.59 14.72
N GLU A 78 -17.32 -3.35 13.44
CA GLU A 78 -15.97 -3.49 12.90
C GLU A 78 -15.00 -2.48 13.53
N VAL A 79 -15.45 -1.26 13.80
CA VAL A 79 -14.64 -0.26 14.50
C VAL A 79 -14.32 -0.72 15.93
N LYS A 80 -15.30 -1.21 16.70
CA LYS A 80 -15.06 -1.73 18.05
C LYS A 80 -14.11 -2.94 18.03
N ALA A 81 -14.27 -3.83 17.05
CA ALA A 81 -13.37 -4.98 16.87
C ALA A 81 -11.93 -4.53 16.52
N ALA A 82 -11.78 -3.54 15.64
CA ALA A 82 -10.48 -2.98 15.29
C ALA A 82 -9.78 -2.31 16.49
N VAL A 83 -10.52 -1.54 17.30
CA VAL A 83 -9.99 -0.95 18.55
C VAL A 83 -9.54 -2.05 19.51
N GLY A 84 -10.38 -3.07 19.75
CA GLY A 84 -10.03 -4.19 20.62
C GLY A 84 -8.76 -4.91 20.14
N ALA A 85 -8.67 -5.24 18.85
CA ALA A 85 -7.50 -5.88 18.26
C ALA A 85 -6.23 -5.01 18.39
N CYS A 86 -6.35 -3.70 18.19
CA CYS A 86 -5.25 -2.75 18.36
C CYS A 86 -4.76 -2.70 19.82
N MET A 87 -5.67 -2.64 20.79
CA MET A 87 -5.33 -2.62 22.22
C MET A 87 -4.65 -3.90 22.67
N GLU A 88 -5.07 -5.06 22.15
CA GLU A 88 -4.38 -6.33 22.43
C GLU A 88 -2.98 -6.37 21.81
N ALA A 89 -2.83 -5.97 20.54
CA ALA A 89 -1.53 -5.91 19.86
C ALA A 89 -0.56 -4.92 20.53
N ALA A 90 -1.06 -3.83 21.10
CA ALA A 90 -0.24 -2.82 21.78
C ALA A 90 0.55 -3.40 22.96
N LYS A 91 0.01 -4.42 23.66
CA LYS A 91 0.67 -5.07 24.81
C LYS A 91 2.01 -5.70 24.42
N THR A 92 2.12 -6.24 23.21
CA THR A 92 3.35 -6.89 22.71
C THR A 92 4.18 -5.96 21.83
N TRP A 93 3.55 -5.14 20.99
CA TRP A 93 4.26 -4.21 20.10
C TRP A 93 5.00 -3.10 20.85
N SER A 94 4.43 -2.60 21.96
CA SER A 94 5.03 -1.50 22.71
C SER A 94 6.34 -1.87 23.40
N VAL A 95 6.47 -3.14 23.82
CA VAL A 95 7.66 -3.68 24.50
C VAL A 95 8.69 -4.27 23.54
N LEU A 96 8.39 -4.28 22.22
CA LEU A 96 9.34 -4.72 21.22
C LEU A 96 10.54 -3.76 21.18
N PRO A 97 11.80 -4.27 21.18
CA PRO A 97 12.97 -3.43 21.01
C PRO A 97 12.84 -2.53 19.78
N TRP A 98 13.30 -1.29 19.90
CA TRP A 98 13.04 -0.26 18.89
C TRP A 98 13.63 -0.63 17.52
N GLU A 99 14.76 -1.35 17.51
CA GLU A 99 15.46 -1.82 16.32
C GLU A 99 14.63 -2.82 15.52
N HIS A 100 13.86 -3.68 16.19
CA HIS A 100 12.95 -4.62 15.52
C HIS A 100 11.74 -3.90 14.93
N ARG A 101 11.24 -2.87 15.61
CA ARG A 101 10.19 -2.01 15.03
C ARG A 101 10.71 -1.27 13.80
N ALA A 102 11.92 -0.71 13.86
CA ALA A 102 12.57 -0.03 12.74
C ALA A 102 12.80 -0.98 11.55
N ALA A 103 13.21 -2.23 11.80
CA ALA A 103 13.46 -3.23 10.76
C ALA A 103 12.23 -3.49 9.86
N ILE A 104 11.01 -3.42 10.42
CA ILE A 104 9.77 -3.58 9.65
C ILE A 104 9.63 -2.44 8.63
N PHE A 105 9.88 -1.19 9.04
CA PHE A 105 9.80 -0.04 8.15
C PHE A 105 10.93 -0.03 7.11
N LEU A 106 12.15 -0.42 7.49
CA LEU A 106 13.26 -0.56 6.55
C LEU A 106 12.94 -1.62 5.48
N LYS A 107 12.38 -2.76 5.89
CA LYS A 107 11.94 -3.79 4.94
C LYS A 107 10.81 -3.28 4.04
N ALA A 108 9.85 -2.55 4.59
CA ALA A 108 8.79 -1.94 3.80
C ALA A 108 9.32 -0.93 2.78
N ALA A 109 10.33 -0.13 3.15
CA ALA A 109 11.00 0.80 2.23
C ALA A 109 11.68 0.06 1.07
N ASP A 110 12.43 -1.01 1.33
CA ASP A 110 13.06 -1.83 0.28
C ASP A 110 12.02 -2.45 -0.67
N LEU A 111 10.91 -2.93 -0.10
CA LEU A 111 9.81 -3.52 -0.84
C LEU A 111 9.13 -2.47 -1.75
N MET A 112 8.92 -1.26 -1.25
CA MET A 112 8.37 -0.13 -2.01
C MET A 112 9.34 0.38 -3.09
N ALA A 113 10.64 0.44 -2.80
CA ALA A 113 11.66 0.92 -3.73
C ALA A 113 11.91 -0.06 -4.89
N GLY A 114 11.78 -1.36 -4.64
CA GLY A 114 12.01 -2.42 -5.62
C GLY A 114 10.71 -3.04 -6.14
N PRO A 115 10.35 -4.24 -5.66
CA PRO A 115 9.35 -5.10 -6.29
C PRO A 115 7.95 -4.49 -6.36
N TYR A 116 7.58 -3.59 -5.44
CA TYR A 116 6.26 -2.97 -5.41
C TYR A 116 6.21 -1.55 -5.99
N ARG A 117 7.34 -0.99 -6.45
CA ARG A 117 7.38 0.42 -6.92
C ARG A 117 6.33 0.70 -7.99
N TYR A 118 6.32 -0.12 -9.06
CA TYR A 118 5.43 0.12 -10.20
C TYR A 118 3.97 -0.13 -9.87
N ILE A 119 3.64 -1.16 -9.08
CA ILE A 119 2.24 -1.43 -8.73
C ILE A 119 1.67 -0.34 -7.83
N MET A 120 2.47 0.19 -6.90
CA MET A 120 2.07 1.29 -6.02
C MET A 120 1.89 2.59 -6.80
N ASN A 121 2.83 2.93 -7.68
CA ASN A 121 2.71 4.11 -8.54
C ASN A 121 1.52 3.99 -9.49
N ALA A 122 1.31 2.82 -10.12
CA ALA A 122 0.17 2.57 -10.99
C ALA A 122 -1.17 2.71 -10.23
N ALA A 123 -1.26 2.19 -9.01
CA ALA A 123 -2.43 2.36 -8.16
C ALA A 123 -2.70 3.83 -7.85
N CYS A 124 -1.67 4.61 -7.48
CA CYS A 124 -1.77 6.05 -7.26
C CYS A 124 -2.21 6.81 -8.52
N MET A 125 -1.63 6.47 -9.68
CA MET A 125 -2.02 7.07 -10.96
C MET A 125 -3.50 6.81 -11.24
N LEU A 126 -3.96 5.56 -11.13
CA LEU A 126 -5.32 5.16 -11.48
C LEU A 126 -6.38 5.66 -10.49
N ALA A 127 -6.15 5.47 -9.19
CA ALA A 127 -7.12 5.79 -8.13
C ALA A 127 -7.14 7.28 -7.75
N HIS A 128 -6.02 7.98 -7.91
CA HIS A 128 -5.88 9.39 -7.51
C HIS A 128 -5.60 10.34 -8.69
N SER A 129 -5.67 9.83 -9.93
CA SER A 129 -5.48 10.61 -11.16
C SER A 129 -4.17 11.38 -11.23
N LYS A 130 -3.10 10.80 -10.68
CA LYS A 130 -1.76 11.36 -10.73
C LYS A 130 -1.11 11.05 -12.08
N ASN A 131 -0.30 11.99 -12.57
CA ASN A 131 0.66 11.65 -13.61
C ASN A 131 1.82 10.83 -13.00
N ILE A 132 2.66 10.25 -13.85
CA ILE A 132 3.72 9.35 -13.40
C ILE A 132 4.75 10.03 -12.49
N PHE A 133 5.07 11.30 -12.74
CA PHE A 133 6.03 12.06 -11.93
C PHE A 133 5.47 12.45 -10.55
N GLN A 134 4.15 12.59 -10.41
CA GLN A 134 3.51 12.86 -9.13
C GLN A 134 3.26 11.59 -8.31
N ALA A 135 3.23 10.44 -8.97
CA ALA A 135 3.07 9.14 -8.31
C ALA A 135 4.41 8.60 -7.82
N GLU A 136 5.47 8.88 -8.59
CA GLU A 136 6.88 8.72 -8.20
C GLU A 136 7.29 9.67 -7.07
#